data_AF-A0A7Z9IPT5-F1
#
_entry.id   AF-A0A7Z9IPT5-F1
#
_cell.length_a   1.000
_cell.length_b   1.000
_cell.length_c   1.000
_cell.angle_alpha   90.00
_cell.angle_beta   90.00
_cell.angle_gamma   90.00
#
_symmetry.space_group_name_H-M   'P 1'
#
loop_
_entity.id
_entity.type
_entity.pdbx_description
1 polymer ?
#
loop_
_entity_poly.entity_id
_entity_poly.type
_entity_poly.pdbx_seq_one_letter_code
_entity_poly.pdbx_strand_id
1 'polypeptide(L)'
;TPYALLDYFPDDFLLFVDESHMTLPQLRAMYRGDQSRKETLVEYGFRLPSALDNRPLNFEEFEKRVSQVVFVSATPGPYEMENSSVTAEQVIRPTGLLDPFIEVKPVTGQIDDLLDQIDTRVKKGERILVTTLTKRMSEELSDYLKESGIRTQYLHSEIDTLERSEILRDLRMGVYDVLVGINLLREGLDLPEVSLVAILDADKEGFLRSRTSLIQTIGRASRHIDGKVIMYADKMTDSMKNAIEETDRRRLIQQSYNEENGITPQGIRKTIRDITERVKSVVEPSRDDLINGLELPKEDLIRLIKDLQLQMKSASKDLEFEKAAIVRDQILDLRKIVAEEPR
;
A
#
# COMPACT_ATOMS: atom_id res chain seq x y z
N THR A 1 32.56 -11.41 -8.00
CA THR A 1 31.25 -11.09 -7.41
C THR A 1 31.41 -9.92 -6.46
N PRO A 2 30.54 -8.90 -6.52
CA PRO A 2 30.60 -7.75 -5.61
C PRO A 2 30.36 -8.17 -4.16
N TYR A 3 30.94 -7.43 -3.22
CA TYR A 3 30.56 -7.52 -1.80
C TYR A 3 29.22 -6.81 -1.59
N ALA A 4 28.35 -7.43 -0.79
CA ALA A 4 27.04 -6.95 -0.39
C ALA A 4 26.91 -7.02 1.14
N LEU A 5 25.81 -6.49 1.67
CA LEU A 5 25.50 -6.57 3.11
C LEU A 5 25.51 -8.02 3.62
N LEU A 6 25.13 -8.99 2.78
CA LEU A 6 25.15 -10.41 3.12
C LEU A 6 26.55 -10.91 3.54
N ASP A 7 27.62 -10.37 2.95
CA ASP A 7 29.00 -10.78 3.27
C ASP A 7 29.49 -10.23 4.62
N TYR A 8 28.72 -9.36 5.29
CA TYR A 8 29.02 -8.83 6.62
C TYR A 8 28.36 -9.65 7.73
N PHE A 9 27.42 -10.53 7.38
CA PHE A 9 26.80 -11.43 8.33
C PHE A 9 27.70 -12.66 8.58
N PRO A 10 27.63 -13.26 9.78
CA PRO A 10 28.17 -14.60 10.00
C PRO A 10 27.56 -15.62 9.04
N ASP A 11 28.28 -16.72 8.74
CA ASP A 11 27.83 -17.75 7.79
C ASP A 11 26.49 -18.42 8.17
N ASP A 12 26.10 -18.36 9.45
CA ASP A 12 24.91 -18.97 10.03
C ASP A 12 23.73 -17.98 10.24
N PHE A 13 23.75 -16.83 9.56
CA PHE A 13 22.64 -15.89 9.65
C PHE A 13 21.32 -16.46 9.08
N LEU A 14 20.21 -15.95 9.62
CA LEU A 14 18.87 -16.29 9.16
C LEU A 14 18.28 -15.14 8.34
N LEU A 15 17.86 -15.43 7.11
CA LEU A 15 17.19 -14.47 6.24
C LEU A 15 15.67 -14.66 6.29
N PHE A 16 14.93 -13.58 6.54
CA PHE A 16 13.49 -13.53 6.28
C PHE A 16 13.25 -12.75 4.99
N VAL A 17 12.51 -13.35 4.07
CA VAL A 17 12.07 -12.69 2.83
C VAL A 17 10.58 -12.43 2.95
N ASP A 18 10.23 -11.20 3.32
CA ASP A 18 8.84 -10.75 3.38
C ASP A 18 8.26 -10.59 1.97
N GLU A 19 6.96 -10.83 1.85
CA GLU A 19 6.21 -10.90 0.58
C GLU A 19 7.02 -11.60 -0.54
N SER A 20 7.55 -12.80 -0.23
CA SER A 20 8.56 -13.49 -1.04
C SER A 20 8.20 -13.63 -2.52
N HIS A 21 6.90 -13.79 -2.80
CA HIS A 21 6.33 -13.94 -4.13
C HIS A 21 6.53 -12.70 -5.03
N MET A 22 6.78 -11.53 -4.43
CA MET A 22 7.15 -10.29 -5.11
C MET A 22 8.65 -9.98 -4.96
N THR A 23 9.19 -10.19 -3.76
CA THR A 23 10.58 -9.84 -3.42
C THR A 23 11.59 -10.66 -4.22
N LEU A 24 11.36 -11.96 -4.41
CA LEU A 24 12.30 -12.82 -5.14
C LEU A 24 12.36 -12.51 -6.65
N PRO A 25 11.22 -12.34 -7.37
CA PRO A 25 11.25 -11.84 -8.74
C PRO A 25 11.97 -10.49 -8.88
N GLN A 26 11.75 -9.56 -7.93
CA GLN A 26 12.43 -8.27 -7.91
C GLN A 26 13.94 -8.45 -7.79
N LEU A 27 14.40 -9.23 -6.80
CA LEU A 27 15.82 -9.51 -6.58
C LEU A 27 16.48 -10.12 -7.82
N ARG A 28 15.81 -11.08 -8.47
CA ARG A 28 16.28 -11.70 -9.72
C ARG A 28 16.40 -10.69 -10.88
N ALA A 29 15.50 -9.71 -10.94
CA ALA A 29 15.48 -8.71 -12.01
C ALA A 29 16.57 -7.64 -11.86
N MET A 30 17.02 -7.34 -10.64
CA MET A 30 17.99 -6.27 -10.35
C MET A 30 19.27 -6.37 -11.20
N TYR A 31 19.86 -7.57 -11.29
CA TYR A 31 21.06 -7.80 -12.09
C TYR A 31 20.83 -7.53 -13.58
N ARG A 32 19.78 -8.10 -14.17
CA ARG A 32 19.51 -7.97 -15.61
C ARG A 32 19.17 -6.54 -16.00
N GLY A 33 18.42 -5.84 -15.16
CA GLY A 33 18.13 -4.42 -15.37
C GLY A 33 19.38 -3.54 -15.31
N ASP A 34 20.28 -3.77 -14.34
CA ASP A 34 21.53 -3.01 -14.25
C ASP A 34 22.48 -3.30 -15.42
N GLN A 35 22.62 -4.56 -15.83
CA GLN A 35 23.46 -4.95 -16.97
C GLN A 35 22.95 -4.30 -18.26
N SER A 36 21.67 -4.47 -18.59
CA SER A 36 21.10 -3.92 -19.84
C SER A 36 21.31 -2.41 -19.95
N ARG A 37 21.09 -1.67 -18.86
CA ARG A 37 21.33 -0.21 -18.84
C ARG A 37 22.80 0.12 -19.06
N LYS A 38 23.72 -0.61 -18.43
CA LYS A 38 25.16 -0.30 -18.49
C LYS A 38 25.82 -0.78 -19.77
N GLU A 39 25.37 -1.88 -20.36
CA GLU A 39 25.86 -2.36 -21.66
C GLU A 39 25.68 -1.28 -22.71
N THR A 40 24.51 -0.63 -22.77
CA THR A 40 24.26 0.52 -23.65
C THR A 40 25.23 1.68 -23.38
N LEU A 41 25.51 2.01 -22.12
CA LEU A 41 26.46 3.08 -21.78
C LEU A 41 27.89 2.74 -22.19
N VAL A 42 28.28 1.47 -22.10
CA VAL A 42 29.61 0.99 -22.52
C VAL A 42 29.71 0.99 -24.05
N GLU A 43 28.68 0.51 -24.74
CA GLU A 43 28.61 0.46 -26.21
C GLU A 43 28.76 1.85 -26.83
N TYR A 44 28.08 2.86 -26.28
CA TYR A 44 28.20 4.25 -26.74
C TYR A 44 29.38 5.02 -26.13
N GLY A 45 30.29 4.35 -25.39
CA GLY A 45 31.53 4.95 -24.90
C GLY A 45 31.37 5.92 -23.72
N PHE A 46 30.22 5.96 -23.05
CA PHE A 46 30.00 6.76 -21.85
C PHE A 46 30.67 6.17 -20.61
N ARG A 47 30.90 4.85 -20.59
CA ARG A 47 31.54 4.12 -19.49
C ARG A 47 32.55 3.11 -20.02
N LEU A 48 33.58 2.86 -19.23
CA LEU A 48 34.51 1.75 -19.48
C LEU A 48 33.83 0.40 -19.21
N PRO A 49 34.27 -0.71 -19.85
CA PRO A 49 33.73 -2.04 -19.60
C PRO A 49 33.73 -2.47 -18.13
N SER A 50 34.70 -2.01 -17.33
CA SER A 50 34.78 -2.29 -15.88
C SER A 50 33.59 -1.74 -15.07
N ALA A 51 32.79 -0.82 -15.62
CA ALA A 51 31.56 -0.35 -14.96
C ALA A 51 30.49 -1.45 -14.82
N LEU A 52 30.55 -2.49 -15.65
CA LEU A 52 29.66 -3.66 -15.56
C LEU A 52 29.90 -4.48 -14.28
N ASP A 53 31.10 -4.42 -13.71
CA ASP A 53 31.44 -5.12 -12.46
C ASP A 53 30.86 -4.43 -11.21
N ASN A 54 30.48 -3.15 -11.31
CA ASN A 54 29.86 -2.40 -10.21
C ASN A 54 28.34 -2.66 -10.11
N ARG A 55 27.94 -3.90 -9.93
CA ARG A 55 26.55 -4.36 -10.12
C ARG A 55 25.94 -4.91 -8.82
N PRO A 56 24.61 -5.13 -8.76
CA PRO A 56 24.03 -6.00 -7.75
C PRO A 56 24.45 -7.47 -7.96
N LEU A 57 24.19 -8.31 -6.96
CA LEU A 57 24.31 -9.76 -7.07
C LEU A 57 23.33 -10.29 -8.14
N ASN A 58 23.75 -11.30 -8.89
CA ASN A 58 22.79 -12.12 -9.62
C ASN A 58 22.10 -13.11 -8.67
N PHE A 59 21.08 -13.81 -9.16
CA PHE A 59 20.28 -14.69 -8.31
C PHE A 59 21.10 -15.89 -7.81
N GLU A 60 21.95 -16.50 -8.64
CA GLU A 60 22.78 -17.63 -8.21
C GLU A 60 23.83 -17.22 -7.15
N GLU A 61 24.35 -16.00 -7.23
CA GLU A 61 25.27 -15.42 -6.25
C GLU A 61 24.59 -15.12 -4.92
N PHE A 62 23.30 -14.74 -4.96
CA PHE A 62 22.46 -14.58 -3.77
C PHE A 62 22.20 -15.95 -3.11
N GLU A 63 21.78 -16.95 -3.88
CA GLU A 63 21.49 -18.30 -3.37
C GLU A 63 22.70 -18.92 -2.67
N LYS A 64 23.91 -18.75 -3.22
CA LYS A 64 25.15 -19.26 -2.62
C LYS A 64 25.52 -18.62 -1.28
N ARG A 65 24.99 -17.43 -0.99
CA ARG A 65 25.28 -16.68 0.26
C ARG A 65 24.24 -16.92 1.33
N VAL A 66 23.06 -17.42 0.99
CA VAL A 66 21.97 -17.60 1.93
C VAL A 66 21.98 -19.05 2.41
N SER A 67 22.36 -19.25 3.66
CA SER A 67 22.40 -20.57 4.29
C SER A 67 21.02 -20.99 4.82
N GLN A 68 20.34 -20.10 5.55
CA GLN A 68 19.00 -20.34 6.08
C GLN A 68 18.05 -19.21 5.67
N VAL A 69 16.89 -19.59 5.13
CA VAL A 69 15.88 -18.64 4.67
C VAL A 69 14.47 -19.05 5.07
N VAL A 70 13.68 -18.06 5.49
CA VAL A 70 12.24 -18.19 5.72
C VAL A 70 11.53 -17.28 4.72
N PHE A 71 10.78 -17.89 3.81
CA PHE A 71 9.89 -17.18 2.90
C PHE A 71 8.57 -16.87 3.59
N VAL A 72 8.20 -15.60 3.67
CA VAL A 72 6.94 -15.15 4.27
C VAL A 72 6.04 -14.64 3.14
N SER A 73 4.93 -15.35 2.91
CA SER A 73 3.97 -14.97 1.86
C SER A 73 2.63 -15.68 2.08
N ALA A 74 1.52 -14.98 1.86
CA ALA A 74 0.19 -15.59 1.80
C ALA A 74 -0.03 -16.43 0.52
N THR A 75 0.82 -16.21 -0.48
CA THR A 75 0.75 -16.76 -1.84
C THR A 75 2.16 -17.08 -2.34
N PRO A 76 2.86 -18.07 -1.75
CA PRO A 76 4.24 -18.40 -2.14
C PRO A 76 4.33 -18.74 -3.63
N GLY A 77 5.38 -18.24 -4.28
CA GLY A 77 5.66 -18.51 -5.69
C GLY A 77 6.27 -19.89 -5.94
N PRO A 78 6.52 -20.24 -7.21
CA PRO A 78 7.08 -21.55 -7.58
C PRO A 78 8.44 -21.82 -6.95
N TYR A 79 9.31 -20.81 -6.89
CA TYR A 79 10.65 -20.96 -6.34
C TYR A 79 10.59 -21.33 -4.86
N GLU A 80 9.75 -20.64 -4.09
CA GLU A 80 9.57 -20.92 -2.67
C GLU A 80 9.00 -22.31 -2.45
N MET A 81 8.01 -22.72 -3.24
CA MET A 81 7.39 -24.04 -3.15
C MET A 81 8.37 -25.18 -3.50
N GLU A 82 9.25 -24.98 -4.47
CA GLU A 82 10.24 -25.98 -4.90
C GLU A 82 11.43 -26.10 -3.93
N ASN A 83 11.79 -25.00 -3.25
CA ASN A 83 13.00 -24.92 -2.41
C ASN A 83 12.71 -24.96 -0.90
N SER A 84 11.45 -25.08 -0.49
CA SER A 84 11.07 -25.21 0.91
C SER A 84 11.05 -26.67 1.35
N SER A 85 11.79 -27.00 2.40
CA SER A 85 11.75 -28.32 3.04
C SER A 85 10.57 -28.48 4.01
N VAL A 86 10.12 -27.38 4.61
CA VAL A 86 9.02 -27.32 5.56
C VAL A 86 8.14 -26.12 5.23
N THR A 87 6.83 -26.36 5.15
CA THR A 87 5.83 -25.31 5.00
C THR A 87 5.04 -25.19 6.29
N ALA A 88 5.14 -24.03 6.94
CA ALA A 88 4.32 -23.70 8.10
C ALA A 88 3.12 -22.86 7.65
N GLU A 89 1.92 -23.38 7.87
CA GLU A 89 0.68 -22.67 7.54
C GLU A 89 0.17 -21.88 8.77
N GLN A 90 -0.06 -20.58 8.59
CA GLN A 90 -0.63 -19.71 9.61
C GLN A 90 -1.85 -18.95 9.05
N VAL A 91 -3.04 -19.54 9.25
CA VAL A 91 -4.32 -18.99 8.74
C VAL A 91 -5.21 -18.40 9.84
N ILE A 92 -4.98 -18.75 11.10
CA ILE A 92 -5.78 -18.26 12.23
C ILE A 92 -5.38 -16.83 12.58
N ARG A 93 -6.37 -15.92 12.60
CA ARG A 93 -6.18 -14.53 13.02
C ARG A 93 -6.40 -14.40 14.53
N PRO A 94 -5.58 -13.62 15.26
CA PRO A 94 -5.76 -13.42 16.70
C PRO A 94 -7.14 -12.87 17.10
N THR A 95 -7.80 -12.12 16.22
CA THR A 95 -9.13 -11.54 16.48
C THR A 95 -10.29 -12.44 16.05
N GLY A 96 -10.01 -13.66 15.56
CA GLY A 96 -11.02 -14.56 15.01
C GLY A 96 -11.62 -14.09 13.67
N LEU A 97 -11.10 -13.04 13.05
CA LEU A 97 -11.58 -12.59 11.72
C LEU A 97 -11.40 -13.68 10.67
N LEU A 98 -12.43 -13.84 9.83
CA LEU A 98 -12.51 -14.87 8.81
C LEU A 98 -12.09 -14.31 7.44
N ASP A 99 -11.60 -15.19 6.57
CA ASP A 99 -11.49 -14.91 5.14
C ASP A 99 -12.87 -14.57 4.58
N PRO A 100 -13.02 -13.57 3.69
CA PRO A 100 -14.31 -13.04 3.28
C PRO A 100 -15.12 -14.04 2.45
N PHE A 101 -16.44 -13.85 2.40
CA PHE A 101 -17.27 -14.59 1.45
C PHE A 101 -17.03 -14.07 0.03
N ILE A 102 -16.94 -14.97 -0.94
CA ILE A 102 -16.82 -14.63 -2.36
C ILE A 102 -18.13 -14.95 -3.06
N GLU A 103 -18.66 -13.98 -3.81
CA GLU A 103 -19.80 -14.16 -4.71
C GLU A 103 -19.36 -13.90 -6.14
N VAL A 104 -19.75 -14.77 -7.07
CA VAL A 104 -19.50 -14.57 -8.51
C VAL A 104 -20.80 -14.14 -9.17
N LYS A 105 -20.75 -13.03 -9.90
CA LYS A 105 -21.90 -12.44 -10.61
C LYS A 105 -21.59 -12.25 -12.09
N PRO A 106 -22.59 -12.29 -12.98
CA PRO A 106 -22.38 -12.06 -14.41
C PRO A 106 -21.90 -10.64 -14.69
N VAL A 107 -21.20 -10.44 -15.81
CA VAL A 107 -20.73 -9.11 -16.25
C VAL A 107 -21.90 -8.23 -16.70
N THR A 108 -22.97 -8.84 -17.20
CA THR A 108 -24.19 -8.14 -17.61
C THR A 108 -24.85 -7.47 -16.41
N GLY A 109 -25.03 -6.15 -16.45
CA GLY A 109 -25.60 -5.37 -15.35
C GLY A 109 -24.64 -5.13 -14.17
N GLN A 110 -23.34 -5.41 -14.33
CA GLN A 110 -22.36 -5.31 -13.22
C GLN A 110 -22.28 -3.91 -12.59
N ILE A 111 -22.47 -2.85 -13.38
CA ILE A 111 -22.37 -1.47 -12.87
C ILE A 111 -23.58 -1.14 -12.00
N ASP A 112 -24.78 -1.51 -12.43
CA ASP A 112 -26.01 -1.30 -11.66
C ASP A 112 -25.96 -2.10 -10.34
N ASP A 113 -25.55 -3.37 -10.40
CA ASP A 113 -25.35 -4.16 -9.18
C ASP A 113 -24.28 -3.55 -8.26
N LEU A 114 -23.17 -3.06 -8.82
CA LEU A 114 -22.12 -2.42 -8.04
C LEU A 114 -22.63 -1.16 -7.32
N LEU A 115 -23.46 -0.34 -7.98
CA LEU A 115 -24.10 0.83 -7.37
C LEU A 115 -24.96 0.44 -6.17
N ASP A 116 -25.79 -0.59 -6.30
CA ASP A 116 -26.62 -1.09 -5.19
C ASP A 116 -25.78 -1.61 -4.02
N GLN A 117 -24.68 -2.30 -4.33
CA GLN A 117 -23.75 -2.76 -3.31
C GLN A 117 -23.06 -1.58 -2.61
N ILE A 118 -22.61 -0.57 -3.36
CA ILE A 118 -21.99 0.64 -2.82
C ILE A 118 -22.98 1.37 -1.90
N ASP A 119 -24.20 1.66 -2.37
CA ASP A 119 -25.22 2.35 -1.57
C ASP A 119 -25.51 1.62 -0.25
N THR A 120 -25.62 0.29 -0.30
CA THR A 120 -25.80 -0.55 0.90
C THR A 120 -24.65 -0.41 1.89
N ARG A 121 -23.39 -0.31 1.42
CA ARG A 121 -22.20 -0.16 2.29
C ARG A 121 -22.05 1.27 2.83
N VAL A 122 -22.30 2.27 1.98
CA VAL A 122 -22.27 3.69 2.37
C VAL A 122 -23.27 3.97 3.49
N LYS A 123 -24.49 3.41 3.41
CA LYS A 123 -25.51 3.50 4.48
C LYS A 123 -25.06 2.92 5.82
N LYS A 124 -24.12 1.97 5.81
CA LYS A 124 -23.51 1.39 7.02
C LYS A 124 -22.25 2.13 7.48
N GLY A 125 -21.79 3.13 6.72
CA GLY A 125 -20.53 3.81 6.98
C GLY A 125 -19.30 2.96 6.68
N GLU A 126 -19.41 1.95 5.82
CA GLU A 126 -18.34 1.05 5.39
C GLU A 126 -17.67 1.56 4.09
N ARG A 127 -16.54 0.97 3.70
CA ARG A 127 -15.77 1.36 2.50
C ARG A 127 -15.69 0.24 1.47
N ILE A 128 -15.48 0.65 0.22
CA ILE A 128 -15.42 -0.25 -0.93
C ILE A 128 -14.11 -0.05 -1.69
N LEU A 129 -13.50 -1.16 -2.12
CA LEU A 129 -12.43 -1.16 -3.10
C LEU A 129 -12.94 -1.79 -4.39
N VAL A 130 -12.68 -1.15 -5.53
CA VAL A 130 -13.02 -1.66 -6.84
C VAL A 130 -11.76 -1.81 -7.68
N THR A 131 -11.49 -3.02 -8.16
CA THR A 131 -10.38 -3.29 -9.06
C THR A 131 -10.85 -3.48 -10.50
N THR A 132 -10.33 -2.68 -11.43
CA THR A 132 -10.56 -2.83 -12.88
C THR A 132 -9.29 -3.37 -13.57
N LEU A 133 -9.28 -3.44 -14.91
CA LEU A 133 -8.13 -3.93 -15.68
C LEU A 133 -7.30 -2.83 -16.34
N THR A 134 -7.93 -1.72 -16.72
CA THR A 134 -7.28 -0.67 -17.51
C THR A 134 -7.46 0.69 -16.85
N LYS A 135 -6.51 1.61 -17.11
CA LYS A 135 -6.57 3.00 -16.62
C LYS A 135 -7.87 3.67 -17.07
N ARG A 136 -8.19 3.53 -18.37
CA ARG A 136 -9.40 4.08 -18.96
C ARG A 136 -10.67 3.62 -18.25
N MET A 137 -10.79 2.31 -17.97
CA MET A 137 -11.96 1.79 -17.24
C MET A 137 -12.01 2.29 -15.79
N SER A 138 -10.86 2.43 -15.13
CA SER A 138 -10.84 2.99 -13.77
C SER A 138 -11.28 4.46 -13.76
N GLU A 139 -10.83 5.25 -14.74
CA GLU A 139 -11.19 6.66 -14.92
C GLU A 139 -12.68 6.80 -15.23
N GLU A 140 -13.16 6.13 -16.28
CA GLU A 140 -14.57 6.13 -16.69
C GLU A 140 -15.50 5.70 -15.54
N LEU A 141 -15.13 4.65 -14.79
CA LEU A 141 -15.91 4.20 -13.64
C LEU A 141 -15.88 5.22 -12.50
N SER A 142 -14.71 5.79 -12.19
CA SER A 142 -14.60 6.79 -11.15
C SER A 142 -15.44 8.03 -11.47
N ASP A 143 -15.44 8.48 -12.72
CA ASP A 143 -16.21 9.65 -13.14
C ASP A 143 -17.71 9.37 -13.11
N TYR A 144 -18.14 8.20 -13.60
CA TYR A 144 -19.53 7.77 -13.52
C TYR A 144 -20.05 7.70 -12.07
N LEU A 145 -19.25 7.15 -11.14
CA LEU A 145 -19.62 7.09 -9.72
C LEU A 145 -19.73 8.50 -9.11
N LYS A 146 -18.82 9.42 -9.47
CA LYS A 146 -18.87 10.82 -9.02
C LYS A 146 -20.11 11.54 -9.54
N GLU A 147 -20.45 11.37 -10.82
CA GLU A 147 -21.67 11.94 -11.44
C GLU A 147 -22.95 11.39 -10.77
N SER A 148 -22.91 10.14 -10.31
CA SER A 148 -23.97 9.49 -9.55
C SER A 148 -24.03 9.93 -8.07
N GLY A 149 -23.18 10.87 -7.65
CA GLY A 149 -23.16 11.42 -6.29
C GLY A 149 -22.36 10.60 -5.26
N ILE A 150 -21.59 9.60 -5.70
CA ILE A 150 -20.79 8.74 -4.83
C ILE A 150 -19.39 9.34 -4.64
N ARG A 151 -18.95 9.47 -3.38
CA ARG A 151 -17.63 10.01 -3.04
C ARG A 151 -16.54 9.00 -3.40
N THR A 152 -16.00 9.16 -4.60
CA THR A 152 -15.09 8.19 -5.22
C THR A 152 -13.75 8.83 -5.54
N GLN A 153 -12.66 8.09 -5.35
CA GLN A 153 -11.33 8.50 -5.78
C GLN A 153 -10.63 7.42 -6.60
N TYR A 154 -10.01 7.83 -7.70
CA TYR A 154 -9.21 6.96 -8.56
C TYR A 154 -7.77 6.86 -8.04
N LEU A 155 -7.25 5.63 -7.92
CA LEU A 155 -5.88 5.35 -7.51
C LEU A 155 -5.05 4.78 -8.68
N HIS A 156 -4.24 5.63 -9.32
CA HIS A 156 -3.36 5.24 -10.43
C HIS A 156 -1.90 5.02 -10.01
N SER A 157 -1.12 4.46 -10.93
CA SER A 157 0.28 4.07 -10.70
C SER A 157 1.27 5.24 -10.61
N GLU A 158 0.87 6.41 -11.10
CA GLU A 158 1.71 7.63 -11.14
C GLU A 158 1.50 8.53 -9.92
N ILE A 159 0.58 8.18 -9.01
CA ILE A 159 0.40 8.87 -7.73
C ILE A 159 1.63 8.63 -6.86
N ASP A 160 2.20 9.72 -6.33
CA ASP A 160 3.33 9.67 -5.43
C ASP A 160 2.97 8.98 -4.10
N THR A 161 3.96 8.37 -3.44
CA THR A 161 3.72 7.60 -2.21
C THR A 161 3.06 8.43 -1.09
N LEU A 162 3.38 9.73 -1.00
CA LEU A 162 2.76 10.64 -0.02
C LEU A 162 1.28 10.87 -0.32
N GLU A 163 0.97 11.28 -1.56
CA GLU A 163 -0.42 11.51 -2.01
C GLU A 163 -1.26 10.23 -1.90
N ARG A 164 -0.68 9.06 -2.26
CA ARG A 164 -1.32 7.77 -2.07
C ARG A 164 -1.70 7.55 -0.60
N SER A 165 -0.80 7.87 0.33
CA SER A 165 -1.06 7.72 1.77
C SER A 165 -2.18 8.63 2.25
N GLU A 166 -2.28 9.85 1.70
CA GLU A 166 -3.36 10.79 1.99
C GLU A 166 -4.72 10.28 1.49
N ILE A 167 -4.80 9.81 0.24
CA ILE A 167 -6.03 9.24 -0.32
C ILE A 167 -6.52 8.05 0.52
N LEU A 168 -5.61 7.19 0.98
CA LEU A 168 -5.97 6.07 1.84
C LEU A 168 -6.46 6.52 3.21
N ARG A 169 -5.88 7.57 3.80
CA ARG A 169 -6.40 8.15 5.03
C ARG A 169 -7.79 8.74 4.82
N ASP A 170 -7.98 9.48 3.73
CA ASP A 170 -9.26 10.11 3.39
C ASP A 170 -10.36 9.08 3.17
N LEU A 171 -10.04 7.91 2.60
CA LEU A 171 -10.95 6.76 2.58
C LEU A 171 -11.32 6.31 4.01
N ARG A 172 -10.34 6.13 4.90
CA ARG A 172 -10.60 5.71 6.30
C ARG A 172 -11.45 6.73 7.07
N MET A 173 -11.17 8.02 6.88
CA MET A 173 -11.93 9.12 7.47
C MET A 173 -13.34 9.26 6.88
N GLY A 174 -13.62 8.59 5.76
CA GLY A 174 -14.89 8.70 5.06
C GLY A 174 -15.05 10.02 4.33
N VAL A 175 -13.95 10.63 3.86
CA VAL A 175 -13.99 11.65 2.80
C VAL A 175 -14.39 10.98 1.50
N TYR A 176 -13.82 9.80 1.23
CA TYR A 176 -14.23 8.90 0.16
C TYR A 176 -14.90 7.66 0.74
N ASP A 177 -15.84 7.11 -0.02
CA ASP A 177 -16.48 5.83 0.27
C ASP A 177 -15.92 4.70 -0.59
N VAL A 178 -15.49 5.04 -1.81
CA VAL A 178 -15.04 4.08 -2.83
C VAL A 178 -13.67 4.47 -3.36
N LEU A 179 -12.75 3.51 -3.42
CA LEU A 179 -11.54 3.62 -4.24
C LEU A 179 -11.63 2.72 -5.46
N VAL A 180 -11.39 3.29 -6.64
CA VAL A 180 -11.25 2.56 -7.88
C VAL A 180 -9.78 2.50 -8.26
N GLY A 181 -9.28 1.35 -8.70
CA GLY A 181 -7.92 1.25 -9.22
C GLY A 181 -7.67 -0.02 -10.01
N ILE A 182 -6.50 -0.15 -10.61
CA ILE A 182 -6.12 -1.36 -11.36
C ILE A 182 -5.45 -2.36 -10.43
N ASN A 183 -4.36 -1.89 -9.82
CA ASN A 183 -3.58 -2.65 -8.87
C ASN A 183 -3.56 -1.91 -7.54
N LEU A 184 -4.56 -2.22 -6.71
CA LEU A 184 -4.61 -1.73 -5.34
C LEU A 184 -3.61 -2.51 -4.43
N LEU A 185 -2.86 -3.48 -4.95
CA LEU A 185 -2.05 -4.44 -4.18
C LEU A 185 -0.66 -3.94 -3.75
N ARG A 186 -0.48 -2.64 -3.47
CA ARG A 186 0.78 -2.21 -2.83
C ARG A 186 0.73 -2.49 -1.33
N GLU A 187 1.89 -2.88 -0.79
CA GLU A 187 2.12 -3.14 0.63
C GLU A 187 1.56 -2.03 1.53
N GLY A 188 1.18 -2.38 2.76
CA GLY A 188 0.78 -1.41 3.79
C GLY A 188 -0.69 -0.96 3.79
N LEU A 189 -1.52 -1.50 2.89
CA LEU A 189 -2.98 -1.26 2.87
C LEU A 189 -3.70 -2.10 3.93
N ASP A 190 -3.77 -1.55 5.14
CA ASP A 190 -4.58 -2.06 6.25
C ASP A 190 -5.80 -1.16 6.46
N LEU A 191 -6.93 -1.56 5.88
CA LEU A 191 -8.19 -0.81 5.88
C LEU A 191 -9.28 -1.64 6.54
N PRO A 192 -9.38 -1.66 7.89
CA PRO A 192 -10.44 -2.40 8.58
C PRO A 192 -11.84 -1.88 8.27
N GLU A 193 -11.96 -0.67 7.70
CA GLU A 193 -13.22 -0.06 7.28
C GLU A 193 -13.75 -0.61 5.94
N VAL A 194 -12.93 -1.35 5.17
CA VAL A 194 -13.33 -1.94 3.89
C VAL A 194 -14.08 -3.24 4.10
N SER A 195 -15.38 -3.24 3.81
CA SER A 195 -16.23 -4.44 3.91
C SER A 195 -16.53 -5.09 2.56
N LEU A 196 -16.27 -4.39 1.45
CA LEU A 196 -16.50 -4.90 0.10
C LEU A 196 -15.29 -4.68 -0.81
N VAL A 197 -14.89 -5.75 -1.49
CA VAL A 197 -13.96 -5.68 -2.62
C VAL A 197 -14.68 -6.18 -3.88
N ALA A 198 -14.81 -5.31 -4.87
CA ALA A 198 -15.39 -5.63 -6.17
C ALA A 198 -14.29 -5.81 -7.22
N ILE A 199 -14.27 -6.97 -7.88
CA ILE A 199 -13.30 -7.30 -8.93
C ILE A 199 -14.06 -7.33 -10.26
N LEU A 200 -13.91 -6.26 -11.05
CA LEU A 200 -14.47 -6.23 -12.41
C LEU A 200 -13.60 -7.08 -13.34
N ASP A 201 -14.26 -7.70 -14.32
CA ASP A 201 -13.62 -8.56 -15.33
C ASP A 201 -12.73 -9.63 -14.69
N ALA A 202 -13.25 -10.34 -13.69
CA ALA A 202 -12.50 -11.32 -12.93
C ALA A 202 -12.08 -12.54 -13.79
N ASP A 203 -12.79 -12.78 -14.90
CA ASP A 203 -12.53 -13.88 -15.83
C ASP A 203 -11.47 -13.58 -16.91
N LYS A 204 -10.93 -12.35 -16.94
CA LYS A 204 -9.88 -11.96 -17.89
C LYS A 204 -8.52 -12.33 -17.32
N GLU A 205 -8.06 -13.53 -17.67
CA GLU A 205 -6.75 -14.01 -17.22
C GLU A 205 -5.59 -13.10 -17.62
N GLY A 206 -4.56 -13.09 -16.80
CA GLY A 206 -3.40 -12.24 -16.92
C GLY A 206 -2.81 -11.94 -15.55
N PHE A 207 -1.80 -11.07 -15.50
CA PHE A 207 -1.09 -10.75 -14.25
C PHE A 207 -2.05 -10.30 -13.12
N LEU A 208 -3.00 -9.40 -13.44
CA LEU A 208 -3.93 -8.82 -12.47
C LEU A 208 -5.05 -9.76 -12.00
N ARG A 209 -5.24 -10.90 -12.68
CA ARG A 209 -6.28 -11.91 -12.38
C ARG A 209 -5.70 -13.32 -12.26
N SER A 210 -4.41 -13.41 -12.01
CA SER A 210 -3.77 -14.67 -11.63
C SER A 210 -4.27 -15.12 -10.25
N ARG A 211 -4.15 -16.42 -9.95
CA ARG A 211 -4.45 -16.98 -8.62
C ARG A 211 -3.86 -16.13 -7.48
N THR A 212 -2.59 -15.75 -7.60
CA THR A 212 -1.87 -14.94 -6.61
C THR A 212 -2.48 -13.55 -6.44
N SER A 213 -2.72 -12.84 -7.55
CA SER A 213 -3.31 -11.50 -7.52
C SER A 213 -4.75 -11.51 -6.97
N LEU A 214 -5.54 -12.53 -7.30
CA LEU A 214 -6.90 -12.69 -6.79
C LEU A 214 -6.89 -12.91 -5.28
N ILE A 215 -6.08 -13.85 -4.75
CA ILE A 215 -5.97 -14.09 -3.30
C ILE A 215 -5.53 -12.82 -2.54
N GLN A 216 -4.56 -12.09 -3.08
CA GLN A 216 -4.10 -10.82 -2.50
C GLN A 216 -5.19 -9.73 -2.51
N THR A 217 -6.02 -9.69 -3.56
CA THR A 217 -7.15 -8.76 -3.68
C THR A 217 -8.27 -9.13 -2.69
N ILE A 218 -8.61 -10.42 -2.61
CA ILE A 218 -9.58 -10.98 -1.66
C ILE A 218 -9.16 -10.64 -0.22
N GLY A 219 -7.87 -10.78 0.10
CA GLY A 219 -7.30 -10.49 1.41
C GLY A 219 -7.57 -9.08 1.95
N ARG A 220 -7.92 -8.13 1.08
CA ARG A 220 -8.26 -6.76 1.47
C ARG A 220 -9.60 -6.65 2.19
N ALA A 221 -10.52 -7.60 1.97
CA ALA A 221 -11.80 -7.66 2.70
C ALA A 221 -11.68 -8.46 4.01
N SER A 222 -10.60 -9.22 4.25
CA SER A 222 -10.46 -10.10 5.43
C SER A 222 -10.24 -9.36 6.76
N ARG A 223 -10.21 -8.03 6.75
CA ARG A 223 -10.01 -7.18 7.93
C ARG A 223 -11.30 -6.63 8.52
N HIS A 224 -12.42 -6.86 7.84
CA HIS A 224 -13.76 -6.47 8.27
C HIS A 224 -14.59 -7.70 8.64
N ILE A 225 -15.44 -7.59 9.65
CA ILE A 225 -16.27 -8.70 10.13
C ILE A 225 -17.26 -9.17 9.06
N ASP A 226 -17.87 -8.21 8.36
CA ASP A 226 -18.77 -8.43 7.22
C ASP A 226 -18.03 -8.41 5.86
N GLY A 227 -16.73 -8.72 5.86
CA GLY A 227 -15.91 -8.73 4.66
C GLY A 227 -16.49 -9.61 3.56
N LYS A 228 -16.70 -9.02 2.38
CA LYS A 228 -17.25 -9.68 1.19
C LYS A 228 -16.45 -9.31 -0.06
N VAL A 229 -16.35 -10.24 -0.99
CA VAL A 229 -15.78 -10.05 -2.32
C VAL A 229 -16.84 -10.36 -3.36
N ILE A 230 -16.95 -9.51 -4.39
CA ILE A 230 -17.77 -9.79 -5.58
C ILE A 230 -16.84 -9.86 -6.78
N MET A 231 -16.89 -10.97 -7.50
CA MET A 231 -16.19 -11.16 -8.76
C MET A 231 -17.19 -11.08 -9.90
N TYR A 232 -17.07 -10.08 -10.76
CA TYR A 232 -17.90 -9.97 -11.96
C TYR A 232 -17.22 -10.71 -13.11
N ALA A 233 -17.85 -11.79 -13.58
CA ALA A 233 -17.29 -12.75 -14.53
C ALA A 233 -18.41 -13.54 -15.23
N ASP A 234 -18.24 -13.81 -16.53
CA ASP A 234 -19.17 -14.68 -17.26
C ASP A 234 -18.68 -16.14 -17.28
N LYS A 235 -17.39 -16.37 -17.01
CA LYS A 235 -16.77 -17.70 -16.98
C LYS A 235 -15.97 -17.90 -15.70
N MET A 236 -16.04 -19.10 -15.14
CA MET A 236 -15.14 -19.51 -14.06
C MET A 236 -13.80 -19.94 -14.65
N THR A 237 -12.74 -19.15 -14.43
CA THR A 237 -11.37 -19.51 -14.84
C THR A 237 -10.70 -20.40 -13.80
N ASP A 238 -9.60 -21.06 -14.18
CA ASP A 238 -8.81 -21.86 -13.23
C ASP A 238 -8.22 -20.96 -12.12
N SER A 239 -7.76 -19.75 -12.47
CA SER A 239 -7.26 -18.78 -11.48
C SER A 239 -8.32 -18.40 -10.45
N MET A 240 -9.56 -18.14 -10.88
CA MET A 240 -10.69 -17.85 -10.00
C MET A 240 -11.03 -19.04 -9.12
N LYS A 241 -11.20 -20.23 -9.72
CA LYS A 241 -11.55 -21.45 -9.01
C LYS A 241 -10.55 -21.75 -7.89
N ASN A 242 -9.26 -21.74 -8.21
CA ASN A 242 -8.20 -21.98 -7.22
C ASN A 242 -8.15 -20.91 -6.10
N ALA A 243 -8.46 -19.64 -6.43
CA ALA A 243 -8.50 -18.57 -5.43
C ALA A 243 -9.72 -18.71 -4.50
N ILE A 244 -10.89 -19.07 -5.05
CA ILE A 244 -12.12 -19.29 -4.29
C ILE A 244 -11.95 -20.51 -3.37
N GLU A 245 -11.52 -21.65 -3.91
CA GLU A 245 -11.32 -22.89 -3.14
C GLU A 245 -10.34 -22.70 -1.97
N GLU A 246 -9.24 -21.97 -2.19
CA GLU A 246 -8.28 -21.67 -1.13
C GLU A 246 -8.85 -20.73 -0.07
N THR A 247 -9.64 -19.74 -0.47
CA THR A 247 -10.30 -18.81 0.47
C THR A 247 -11.33 -19.55 1.32
N ASP A 248 -12.15 -20.40 0.70
CA ASP A 248 -13.15 -21.21 1.39
C ASP A 248 -12.51 -22.22 2.34
N ARG A 249 -11.41 -22.87 1.93
CA ARG A 249 -10.63 -23.77 2.79
C ARG A 249 -10.14 -23.04 4.05
N ARG A 250 -9.51 -21.87 3.88
CA ARG A 250 -9.01 -21.05 5.01
C ARG A 250 -10.15 -20.62 5.92
N ARG A 251 -11.25 -20.15 5.34
CA ARG A 251 -12.45 -19.73 6.08
C ARG A 251 -13.01 -20.86 6.94
N LEU A 252 -13.11 -22.07 6.40
CA LEU A 252 -13.58 -23.25 7.15
C LEU A 252 -12.67 -23.58 8.34
N ILE A 253 -11.35 -23.60 8.14
CA ILE A 253 -10.38 -23.84 9.21
C ILE A 253 -10.52 -22.79 10.33
N GLN A 254 -10.63 -21.52 9.94
CA GLN A 254 -10.79 -20.41 10.89
C GLN A 254 -12.12 -20.50 11.65
N GLN A 255 -13.20 -20.86 10.97
CA GLN A 255 -14.51 -21.02 11.60
C GLN A 255 -14.51 -22.16 12.62
N SER A 256 -14.01 -23.35 12.23
CA SER A 256 -13.90 -24.49 13.15
C SER A 256 -13.06 -24.15 14.37
N TYR A 257 -11.92 -23.49 14.17
CA TYR A 257 -11.07 -23.04 15.27
C TYR A 257 -11.80 -22.06 16.21
N ASN A 258 -12.54 -21.10 15.65
CA ASN A 258 -13.31 -20.14 16.45
C ASN A 258 -14.40 -20.83 17.26
N GLU A 259 -15.13 -21.77 16.67
CA GLU A 259 -16.19 -22.54 17.33
C GLU A 259 -15.63 -23.41 18.47
N GLU A 260 -14.53 -24.13 18.21
CA GLU A 260 -13.85 -24.99 19.21
C GLU A 260 -13.28 -24.20 20.39
N ASN A 261 -12.85 -22.96 20.16
CA ASN A 261 -12.20 -22.12 21.16
C ASN A 261 -13.11 -21.01 21.73
N GLY A 262 -14.38 -20.95 21.32
CA GLY A 262 -15.34 -19.93 21.78
C GLY A 262 -14.95 -18.48 21.38
N ILE A 263 -14.27 -18.31 20.26
CA ILE A 263 -13.80 -17.01 19.78
C ILE A 263 -14.89 -16.36 18.92
N THR A 264 -15.35 -15.18 19.32
CA THR A 264 -16.23 -14.36 18.47
C THR A 264 -15.37 -13.41 17.62
N PRO A 265 -15.53 -13.39 16.28
CA PRO A 265 -14.78 -12.48 15.42
C PRO A 265 -14.94 -11.02 15.84
N GLN A 266 -13.83 -10.30 15.97
CA GLN A 266 -13.84 -8.87 16.29
C GLN A 266 -13.09 -8.06 15.23
N GLY A 267 -13.72 -6.98 14.78
CA GLY A 267 -13.07 -6.00 13.91
C GLY A 267 -11.89 -5.32 14.61
N ILE A 268 -10.81 -5.08 13.87
CA ILE A 268 -9.65 -4.36 14.40
C ILE A 268 -9.94 -2.86 14.34
N ARG A 269 -10.22 -2.24 15.49
CA ARG A 269 -10.24 -0.77 15.58
C ARG A 269 -8.80 -0.27 15.68
N LYS A 270 -8.13 -0.07 14.55
CA LYS A 270 -6.89 0.70 14.51
C LYS A 270 -7.24 2.17 14.63
N THR A 271 -6.77 2.83 15.69
CA THR A 271 -6.74 4.29 15.74
C THR A 271 -6.16 4.78 14.42
N ILE A 272 -6.90 5.65 13.73
CA ILE A 272 -6.37 6.36 12.57
C ILE A 272 -5.19 7.12 13.15
N ARG A 273 -3.97 6.61 12.91
CA ARG A 273 -2.76 7.31 13.35
C ARG A 273 -2.72 8.53 12.46
N ASP A 274 -3.20 9.62 13.03
CA ASP A 274 -3.20 10.95 12.47
C ASP A 274 -1.77 11.48 12.36
N ILE A 275 -1.00 10.83 11.50
CA ILE A 275 0.29 11.32 11.04
C ILE A 275 0.04 12.65 10.33
N THR A 276 -1.04 12.75 9.55
CA THR A 276 -1.41 13.98 8.84
C THR A 276 -2.25 14.95 9.67
N GLU A 277 -2.88 14.57 10.79
CA GLU A 277 -3.52 15.55 11.68
C GLU A 277 -2.53 16.14 12.68
N ARG A 278 -1.46 15.44 13.07
CA ARG A 278 -0.32 16.12 13.74
C ARG A 278 0.43 17.08 12.81
N VAL A 279 0.34 16.87 11.49
CA VAL A 279 0.82 17.82 10.48
C VAL A 279 -0.22 18.91 10.21
N LYS A 280 -1.53 18.61 10.09
CA LYS A 280 -2.60 19.59 9.79
C LYS A 280 -3.06 20.42 10.99
N SER A 281 -3.11 19.88 12.21
CA SER A 281 -3.44 20.63 13.44
C SER A 281 -2.34 21.59 13.88
N VAL A 282 -1.18 21.55 13.20
CA VAL A 282 -0.12 22.56 13.30
C VAL A 282 -0.16 23.52 12.08
N VAL A 283 -1.01 23.29 11.09
CA VAL A 283 -0.94 23.89 9.73
C VAL A 283 -2.23 24.56 9.23
N GLU A 284 -3.29 24.72 10.02
CA GLU A 284 -4.37 25.66 9.64
C GLU A 284 -4.87 26.52 10.82
N PRO A 285 -4.54 27.82 10.85
CA PRO A 285 -5.39 28.85 10.28
C PRO A 285 -5.20 28.88 8.77
N SER A 286 -6.32 28.95 8.06
CA SER A 286 -6.49 29.09 6.62
C SER A 286 -5.30 29.75 5.90
N ARG A 287 -4.83 29.15 4.79
CA ARG A 287 -3.92 29.83 3.84
C ARG A 287 -4.46 31.18 3.34
N ASP A 288 -5.77 31.38 3.39
CA ASP A 288 -6.43 32.65 3.07
C ASP A 288 -6.46 33.67 4.23
N ASP A 289 -6.21 33.27 5.49
CA ASP A 289 -6.22 34.18 6.66
C ASP A 289 -4.82 34.75 6.96
N LEU A 290 -3.74 34.09 6.54
CA LEU A 290 -2.37 34.59 6.72
C LEU A 290 -1.91 35.59 5.65
N ILE A 291 -2.60 35.63 4.50
CA ILE A 291 -2.23 36.53 3.40
C ILE A 291 -2.98 37.88 3.48
N ASN A 292 -4.02 38.01 4.31
CA ASN A 292 -4.87 39.21 4.34
C ASN A 292 -4.99 39.96 5.68
N GLY A 293 -4.10 39.76 6.67
CA GLY A 293 -4.43 40.28 8.02
C GLY A 293 -3.35 40.78 8.98
N LEU A 294 -2.05 40.65 8.74
CA LEU A 294 -1.06 41.08 9.75
C LEU A 294 0.19 41.71 9.11
N GLU A 295 0.17 43.04 8.98
CA GLU A 295 1.39 43.86 8.96
C GLU A 295 2.07 43.78 10.35
N LEU A 296 2.76 42.66 10.62
CA LEU A 296 3.58 42.54 11.82
C LEU A 296 4.90 43.30 11.62
N PRO A 297 5.30 44.19 12.55
CA PRO A 297 6.58 44.88 12.46
C PRO A 297 7.75 43.89 12.36
N LYS A 298 8.75 44.23 11.53
CA LYS A 298 9.96 43.42 11.31
C LYS A 298 10.66 42.96 12.60
N GLU A 299 10.59 43.77 13.65
CA GLU A 299 11.15 43.44 14.97
C GLU A 299 10.45 42.27 15.66
N ASP A 300 9.13 42.13 15.47
CA ASP A 300 8.33 41.05 16.06
C ASP A 300 8.52 39.73 15.30
N LEU A 301 8.69 39.80 13.98
CA LEU A 301 9.07 38.64 13.15
C LEU A 301 10.45 38.08 13.57
N ILE A 302 11.41 38.95 13.86
CA ILE A 302 12.75 38.54 14.33
C ILE A 302 12.66 37.86 15.70
N ARG A 303 11.81 38.35 16.60
CA ARG A 303 11.56 37.71 17.91
C ARG A 303 10.92 36.34 17.76
N LEU A 304 9.89 36.22 16.92
CA LEU A 304 9.21 34.97 16.65
C LEU A 304 10.15 33.90 16.07
N ILE A 305 11.02 34.28 15.12
CA ILE A 305 12.05 33.40 14.56
C ILE A 305 12.98 32.87 15.67
N LYS A 306 13.36 33.72 16.64
CA LYS A 306 14.26 33.35 17.74
C LYS A 306 13.59 32.34 18.69
N ASP A 307 12.30 32.51 18.96
CA ASP A 307 11.55 31.59 19.82
C ASP A 307 11.34 30.23 19.13
N LEU A 308 11.03 30.23 17.84
CA LEU A 308 10.97 29.01 17.03
C LEU A 308 12.32 28.28 16.99
N GLN A 309 13.45 29.00 16.90
CA GLN A 309 14.78 28.37 16.96
C GLN A 309 15.03 27.65 18.29
N LEU A 310 14.54 28.20 19.40
CA LEU A 310 14.63 27.56 20.72
C LEU A 310 13.77 26.30 20.78
N GLN A 311 12.55 26.35 20.24
CA GLN A 311 11.65 25.20 20.17
C GLN A 311 12.20 24.08 19.28
N MET A 312 12.78 24.42 18.13
CA MET A 312 13.45 23.47 17.23
C MET A 312 14.61 22.74 17.91
N LYS A 313 15.43 23.48 18.69
CA LYS A 313 16.55 22.91 19.45
C LYS A 313 16.07 22.00 20.57
N SER A 314 14.98 22.35 21.26
CA SER A 314 14.37 21.47 22.27
C SER A 314 13.86 20.19 21.63
N ALA A 315 13.08 20.29 20.54
CA ALA A 315 12.56 19.13 19.82
C ALA A 315 13.69 18.21 19.31
N SER A 316 14.80 18.78 18.82
CA SER A 316 15.97 18.00 18.40
C SER A 316 16.65 17.28 19.58
N LYS A 317 16.69 17.91 20.76
CA LYS A 317 17.26 17.34 21.98
C LYS A 317 16.40 16.19 22.54
N ASP A 318 15.09 16.32 22.37
CA ASP A 318 14.10 15.32 22.80
C ASP A 318 13.87 14.21 21.76
N LEU A 319 14.71 14.16 20.71
CA LEU A 319 14.65 13.21 19.58
C LEU A 319 13.34 13.29 18.77
N GLU A 320 12.61 14.39 18.88
CA GLU A 320 11.40 14.71 18.10
C GLU A 320 11.79 15.34 16.74
N PHE A 321 12.52 14.58 15.90
CA PHE A 321 13.11 15.09 14.65
C PHE A 321 12.07 15.63 13.65
N GLU A 322 10.88 15.04 13.61
CA GLU A 322 9.78 15.51 12.75
C GLU A 322 9.30 16.92 13.14
N LYS A 323 9.18 17.17 14.46
CA LYS A 323 8.80 18.48 14.99
C LYS A 323 9.91 19.50 14.77
N ALA A 324 11.17 19.10 14.90
CA ALA A 324 12.30 19.97 14.58
C ALA A 324 12.32 20.36 13.08
N ALA A 325 11.97 19.44 12.18
CA ALA A 325 11.87 19.73 10.75
C ALA A 325 10.74 20.73 10.42
N ILE A 326 9.58 20.59 11.05
CA ILE A 326 8.44 21.53 10.86
C ILE A 326 8.82 22.94 11.32
N VAL A 327 9.40 23.05 12.52
CA VAL A 327 9.81 24.36 13.07
C VAL A 327 10.91 24.99 12.21
N ARG A 328 11.82 24.18 11.63
CA ARG A 328 12.82 24.65 10.67
C ARG A 328 12.16 25.25 9.42
N ASP A 329 11.15 24.59 8.87
CA ASP A 329 10.50 25.04 7.63
C ASP A 329 9.70 26.34 7.87
N GLN A 330 9.04 26.47 9.02
CA GLN A 330 8.42 27.73 9.46
C GLN A 330 9.44 28.88 9.61
N ILE A 331 10.62 28.60 10.19
CA ILE A 331 11.70 29.59 10.29
C ILE A 331 12.16 30.03 8.89
N LEU A 332 12.23 29.12 7.92
CA LEU A 332 12.64 29.44 6.55
C LEU A 332 11.63 30.36 5.86
N ASP A 333 10.34 30.11 6.03
CA ASP A 333 9.29 30.94 5.42
C ASP A 333 9.23 32.33 6.05
N LEU A 334 9.32 32.44 7.38
CA LEU A 334 9.41 33.74 8.06
C LEU A 334 10.66 34.53 7.64
N ARG A 335 11.79 33.84 7.38
CA ARG A 335 13.01 34.48 6.87
C ARG A 335 12.87 35.01 5.45
N LYS A 336 12.10 34.33 4.58
CA LYS A 336 11.81 34.82 3.22
C LYS A 336 11.00 36.12 3.30
N ILE A 337 9.96 36.15 4.15
CA ILE A 337 9.13 37.36 4.37
C ILE A 337 9.98 38.54 4.86
N VAL A 338 10.87 38.31 5.84
CA VAL A 338 11.79 39.35 6.35
C VAL A 338 12.79 39.84 5.28
N ALA A 339 13.11 39.01 4.29
CA ALA A 339 14.03 39.30 3.19
C ALA A 339 13.37 39.97 1.98
N GLU A 340 12.06 39.79 1.79
CA GLU A 340 11.30 40.33 0.65
C GLU A 340 10.77 41.76 0.89
N GLU A 341 10.78 42.27 2.13
CA GLU A 341 10.50 43.69 2.39
C GLU A 341 11.65 44.60 1.90
N PRO A 342 11.43 45.50 0.92
CA PRO A 342 12.40 46.52 0.56
C PRO A 342 12.57 47.53 1.71
N ARG A 343 13.77 48.09 1.82
CA ARG A 343 14.19 49.07 2.85
C ARG A 343 13.30 50.30 2.94
#